data_AF-A0A2P2KCS2-F1
#
_entry.id   AF-A0A2P2KCS2-F1
#
_cell.length_a   1.000
_cell.length_b   1.000
_cell.length_c   1.000
_cell.angle_alpha   90.00
_cell.angle_beta   90.00
_cell.angle_gamma   90.00
#
_symmetry.space_group_name_H-M   'P 1'
#
loop_
_entity.id
_entity.type
_entity.pdbx_description
1 polymer ?
#
loop_
_entity_poly.entity_id
_entity_poly.type
_entity_poly.pdbx_seq_one_letter_code
_entity_poly.pdbx_strand_id
1 'polypeptide(L)'
;MQAFTLTKRSFINMSRDFGYYWLRLAIYILVTVCIGTIYLNVGTSYTSILARGSCASFVFGFVTFMSIGGFPSFVEDMKVFQRERLNGHYGVMAFVISNTVSAMPFLIMITFISGTICYFMVRLHPGFEHYLFFVLALYASVTVVESLMMAIASIVPNFLMGIITGAGIQGIFMLVSGYFRLPNDIPKPVWRYPMSYISFHFWALQGQYQNDLKGLLFDDQPPSTAKIQGEYILEYIFQINVHRSKWVDLSVIFSMIVIYRIIFFLMIKISEDVTPWIRGYIARRRMQQKNGTQNTMVAPYGLTQSPSLRAFVANRPAARAGKR
;
A
#
# COMPACT_ATOMS: atom_id res chain seq x y z
N MET A 1 0.95 11.87 -26.01
CA MET A 1 1.33 10.63 -26.73
C MET A 1 1.99 9.59 -25.82
N GLN A 2 3.01 9.95 -25.01
CA GLN A 2 3.72 8.99 -24.13
C GLN A 2 2.80 8.24 -23.14
N ALA A 3 1.93 8.95 -22.39
CA ALA A 3 1.02 8.32 -21.42
C ALA A 3 0.07 7.32 -22.08
N PHE A 4 -0.47 7.63 -23.26
CA PHE A 4 -1.37 6.74 -24.00
C PHE A 4 -0.68 5.45 -24.45
N THR A 5 0.54 5.55 -24.99
CA THR A 5 1.33 4.37 -25.40
C THR A 5 1.68 3.50 -24.20
N LEU A 6 2.04 4.12 -23.07
CA LEU A 6 2.30 3.41 -21.81
C LEU A 6 1.04 2.73 -21.27
N THR A 7 -0.11 3.40 -21.30
CA THR A 7 -1.38 2.80 -20.89
C THR A 7 -1.72 1.61 -21.76
N LYS A 8 -1.56 1.70 -23.08
CA LYS A 8 -1.81 0.57 -23.99
C LYS A 8 -0.90 -0.61 -23.68
N ARG A 9 0.41 -0.37 -23.47
CA ARG A 9 1.37 -1.43 -23.11
C ARG A 9 1.06 -2.03 -21.74
N SER A 10 0.83 -1.19 -20.73
CA SER A 10 0.50 -1.61 -19.37
C SER A 10 -0.79 -2.42 -19.35
N PHE A 11 -1.82 -2.00 -20.08
CA PHE A 11 -3.07 -2.75 -20.22
C PHE A 11 -2.89 -4.14 -20.86
N ILE A 12 -2.08 -4.23 -21.93
CA ILE A 12 -1.76 -5.51 -22.56
C ILE A 12 -0.95 -6.40 -21.60
N ASN A 13 0.02 -5.83 -20.86
CA ASN A 13 0.80 -6.57 -19.89
C ASN A 13 -0.11 -7.11 -18.76
N MET A 14 -0.95 -6.24 -18.22
CA MET A 14 -1.91 -6.55 -17.16
C MET A 14 -2.95 -7.60 -17.56
N SER A 15 -3.49 -7.52 -18.78
CA SER A 15 -4.47 -8.51 -19.26
C SER A 15 -3.87 -9.90 -19.49
N ARG A 16 -2.58 -9.97 -19.85
CA ARG A 16 -1.86 -11.23 -20.11
C ARG A 16 -1.23 -11.82 -18.86
N ASP A 17 -1.07 -11.04 -17.80
CA ASP A 17 -0.65 -11.53 -16.49
C ASP A 17 -1.81 -12.25 -15.79
N PHE A 18 -1.87 -13.57 -16.02
CA PHE A 18 -2.89 -14.45 -15.49
C PHE A 18 -2.90 -14.48 -13.95
N GLY A 19 -1.73 -14.45 -13.32
CA GLY A 19 -1.60 -14.50 -11.87
C GLY A 19 -2.08 -13.22 -11.19
N TYR A 20 -1.88 -12.08 -11.84
CA TYR A 20 -2.11 -10.79 -11.19
C TYR A 20 -3.60 -10.38 -11.11
N TYR A 21 -4.35 -10.50 -12.20
CA TYR A 21 -5.77 -10.09 -12.21
C TYR A 21 -6.77 -11.26 -12.24
N TRP A 22 -6.48 -12.35 -12.95
CA TRP A 22 -7.45 -13.45 -13.07
C TRP A 22 -7.49 -14.33 -11.81
N LEU A 23 -6.33 -14.70 -11.26
CA LEU A 23 -6.28 -15.41 -9.97
C LEU A 23 -6.83 -14.53 -8.84
N ARG A 24 -6.50 -13.22 -8.85
CA ARG A 24 -7.07 -12.26 -7.90
C ARG A 24 -8.59 -12.18 -8.01
N LEU A 25 -9.13 -12.09 -9.23
CA LEU A 25 -10.58 -12.14 -9.44
C LEU A 25 -11.20 -13.43 -8.87
N ALA A 26 -10.61 -14.59 -9.17
CA ALA A 26 -11.11 -15.88 -8.67
C ALA A 26 -11.12 -15.95 -7.14
N ILE A 27 -10.06 -15.47 -6.48
CA ILE A 27 -9.97 -15.44 -5.03
C ILE A 27 -10.98 -14.45 -4.43
N TYR A 28 -11.17 -13.27 -5.05
CA TYR A 28 -12.18 -12.32 -4.58
C TYR A 28 -13.58 -12.90 -4.67
N ILE A 29 -13.92 -13.56 -5.78
CA ILE A 29 -15.19 -14.26 -5.94
C ILE A 29 -15.33 -15.35 -4.88
N LEU A 30 -14.30 -16.17 -4.65
CA LEU A 30 -14.33 -17.23 -3.65
C LEU A 30 -14.60 -16.67 -2.25
N VAL A 31 -13.87 -15.62 -1.85
CA VAL A 31 -14.02 -14.99 -0.53
C VAL A 31 -15.40 -14.35 -0.39
N THR A 32 -15.90 -13.64 -1.40
CA THR A 32 -17.23 -13.02 -1.30
C THR A 32 -18.36 -14.04 -1.36
N VAL A 33 -18.20 -15.17 -2.05
CA VAL A 33 -19.11 -16.31 -1.97
C VAL A 33 -19.12 -16.88 -0.55
N CYS A 34 -17.96 -17.09 0.07
CA CYS A 34 -17.88 -17.58 1.46
C CYS A 34 -18.55 -16.60 2.44
N ILE A 35 -18.34 -15.29 2.30
CA ILE A 35 -19.04 -14.29 3.11
C ILE A 35 -20.54 -14.35 2.83
N GLY A 36 -20.94 -14.41 1.56
CA GLY A 36 -22.34 -14.48 1.13
C GLY A 36 -23.07 -15.72 1.62
N THR A 37 -22.41 -16.88 1.73
CA THR A 37 -23.01 -18.11 2.28
C THR A 37 -23.15 -18.06 3.79
N ILE A 38 -22.16 -17.50 4.50
CA ILE A 38 -22.22 -17.34 5.96
C ILE A 38 -23.33 -16.37 6.38
N TYR A 39 -23.49 -15.26 5.65
CA TYR A 39 -24.49 -14.23 5.91
C TYR A 39 -25.70 -14.31 4.98
N LEU A 40 -26.00 -15.51 4.45
CA LEU A 40 -27.05 -15.71 3.47
C LEU A 40 -28.41 -15.26 4.03
N ASN A 41 -29.12 -14.39 3.31
CA ASN A 41 -30.43 -13.87 3.70
C ASN A 41 -30.47 -13.35 5.15
N VAL A 42 -29.59 -12.40 5.48
CA VAL A 42 -29.36 -11.94 6.86
C VAL A 42 -30.61 -11.47 7.62
N GLY A 43 -31.65 -11.01 6.91
CA GLY A 43 -32.93 -10.60 7.51
C GLY A 43 -32.87 -9.25 8.25
N THR A 44 -33.88 -9.01 9.09
CA THR A 44 -34.07 -7.76 9.86
C THR A 44 -34.40 -8.01 11.33
N SER A 45 -34.06 -9.19 11.87
CA SER A 45 -34.23 -9.47 13.30
C SER A 45 -33.17 -8.75 14.13
N TYR A 46 -33.34 -8.67 15.45
CA TYR A 46 -32.37 -8.01 16.35
C TYR A 46 -30.92 -8.51 16.15
N THR A 47 -30.74 -9.83 16.01
CA THR A 47 -29.43 -10.44 15.77
C THR A 47 -28.86 -10.11 14.38
N SER A 48 -29.73 -9.82 13.40
CA SER A 48 -29.35 -9.43 12.04
C SER A 48 -28.63 -8.08 12.00
N ILE A 49 -28.84 -7.20 12.99
CA ILE A 49 -28.18 -5.89 13.07
C ILE A 49 -26.66 -6.07 13.15
N LEU A 50 -26.21 -6.87 14.12
CA LEU A 50 -24.79 -7.15 14.29
C LEU A 50 -24.26 -8.00 13.14
N ALA A 51 -25.04 -8.96 12.63
CA ALA A 51 -24.62 -9.79 11.49
C ALA A 51 -24.37 -8.95 10.22
N ARG A 52 -25.24 -7.97 9.92
CA ARG A 52 -25.05 -6.98 8.84
C ARG A 52 -23.78 -6.15 9.08
N GLY A 53 -23.56 -5.72 10.32
CA GLY A 53 -22.37 -5.01 10.75
C GLY A 53 -21.07 -5.79 10.50
N SER A 54 -21.05 -7.06 10.92
CA SER A 54 -19.94 -7.99 10.71
C SER A 54 -19.71 -8.26 9.23
N CYS A 55 -20.76 -8.50 8.45
CA CYS A 55 -20.65 -8.73 7.01
C CYS A 55 -19.97 -7.54 6.31
N ALA A 56 -20.42 -6.31 6.58
CA ALA A 56 -19.78 -5.12 6.04
C ALA A 56 -18.31 -5.00 6.47
N SER A 57 -17.99 -5.35 7.72
CA SER A 57 -16.61 -5.37 8.23
C SER A 57 -15.71 -6.39 7.54
N PHE A 58 -16.22 -7.58 7.22
CA PHE A 58 -15.49 -8.56 6.43
C PHE A 58 -15.28 -8.11 4.98
N VAL A 59 -16.28 -7.49 4.36
CA VAL A 59 -16.16 -6.97 2.99
C VAL A 59 -15.16 -5.82 2.95
N PHE A 60 -15.38 -4.76 3.71
CA PHE A 60 -14.54 -3.56 3.65
C PHE A 60 -13.18 -3.75 4.35
N GLY A 61 -13.05 -4.72 5.27
CA GLY A 61 -11.81 -5.12 5.94
C GLY A 61 -11.03 -6.19 5.19
N PHE A 62 -11.53 -7.43 5.19
CA PHE A 62 -10.81 -8.59 4.68
C PHE A 62 -10.76 -8.68 3.14
N VAL A 63 -11.84 -8.38 2.42
CA VAL A 63 -11.80 -8.42 0.94
C VAL A 63 -10.86 -7.34 0.40
N THR A 64 -10.83 -6.16 1.02
CA THR A 64 -9.88 -5.10 0.64
C THR A 64 -8.44 -5.46 1.04
N PHE A 65 -8.23 -6.22 2.12
CA PHE A 65 -6.92 -6.74 2.54
C PHE A 65 -6.27 -7.61 1.46
N MET A 66 -7.06 -8.39 0.72
CA MET A 66 -6.57 -9.22 -0.40
C MET A 66 -5.91 -8.40 -1.52
N SER A 67 -6.12 -7.08 -1.55
CA SER A 67 -5.50 -6.20 -2.54
C SER A 67 -3.98 -6.13 -2.40
N ILE A 68 -3.43 -6.49 -1.23
CA ILE A 68 -1.98 -6.61 -1.00
C ILE A 68 -1.37 -7.66 -1.94
N GLY A 69 -2.14 -8.67 -2.36
CA GLY A 69 -1.68 -9.70 -3.29
C GLY A 69 -1.20 -9.16 -4.64
N GLY A 70 -1.61 -7.95 -5.02
CA GLY A 70 -1.10 -7.28 -6.22
C GLY A 70 0.30 -6.66 -6.09
N PHE A 71 0.84 -6.59 -4.88
CA PHE A 71 2.09 -5.89 -4.61
C PHE A 71 3.32 -6.43 -5.36
N PRO A 72 3.55 -7.74 -5.49
CA PRO A 72 4.72 -8.27 -6.21
C PRO A 72 4.80 -7.79 -7.66
N SER A 73 3.69 -7.81 -8.39
CA SER A 73 3.63 -7.33 -9.78
C SER A 73 3.95 -5.84 -9.89
N PHE A 74 3.54 -5.01 -8.92
CA PHE A 74 3.94 -3.60 -8.88
C PHE A 74 5.43 -3.40 -8.67
N VAL A 75 6.06 -4.23 -7.84
CA VAL A 75 7.51 -4.18 -7.64
C VAL A 75 8.24 -4.53 -8.94
N GLU A 76 7.70 -5.44 -9.75
CA GLU A 76 8.24 -5.76 -11.07
C GLU A 76 8.09 -4.60 -12.06
N ASP A 77 6.89 -4.00 -12.14
CA ASP A 77 6.65 -2.80 -12.96
C ASP A 77 7.58 -1.65 -12.57
N MET A 78 7.84 -1.46 -11.28
CA MET A 78 8.76 -0.43 -10.78
C MET A 78 10.20 -0.67 -11.25
N LYS A 79 10.68 -1.92 -11.27
CA LYS A 79 12.02 -2.26 -11.78
C LYS A 79 12.15 -1.94 -13.27
N VAL A 80 11.11 -2.26 -14.06
CA VAL A 80 11.07 -1.93 -15.50
C VAL A 80 11.06 -0.42 -15.69
N PHE A 81 10.22 0.30 -14.92
CA PHE A 81 10.16 1.76 -14.93
C PHE A 81 11.52 2.40 -14.66
N GLN A 82 12.21 1.98 -13.60
CA GLN A 82 13.54 2.51 -13.25
C GLN A 82 14.54 2.35 -14.41
N ARG A 83 14.52 1.22 -15.12
CA ARG A 83 15.40 0.98 -16.26
C ARG A 83 15.04 1.87 -17.47
N GLU A 84 13.76 1.98 -17.82
CA GLU A 84 13.30 2.80 -18.95
C GLU A 84 13.47 4.30 -18.69
N ARG A 85 13.34 4.71 -17.43
CA ARG A 85 13.58 6.08 -16.95
C ARG A 85 15.04 6.50 -17.03
N LEU A 86 15.97 5.63 -16.66
CA LEU A 86 17.42 5.86 -16.82
C LEU A 86 17.82 6.06 -18.28
N ASN A 87 17.10 5.43 -19.20
CA ASN A 87 17.27 5.61 -20.65
C ASN A 87 16.47 6.78 -21.23
N GLY A 88 15.85 7.63 -20.39
CA GLY A 88 15.15 8.84 -20.83
C GLY A 88 13.82 8.64 -21.56
N HIS A 89 13.19 7.46 -21.48
CA HIS A 89 12.02 7.14 -22.33
C HIS A 89 10.73 7.89 -21.94
N TYR A 90 10.47 8.08 -20.64
CA TYR A 90 9.30 8.82 -20.13
C TYR A 90 9.49 9.29 -18.69
N GLY A 91 8.66 10.25 -18.25
CA GLY A 91 8.71 10.83 -16.90
C GLY A 91 7.80 10.12 -15.88
N VAL A 92 8.04 10.40 -14.59
CA VAL A 92 7.28 9.87 -13.44
C VAL A 92 5.78 10.11 -13.56
N MET A 93 5.36 11.31 -14.00
CA MET A 93 3.93 11.64 -14.12
C MET A 93 3.22 10.77 -15.16
N ALA A 94 3.88 10.51 -16.30
CA ALA A 94 3.34 9.64 -17.34
C ALA A 94 3.18 8.20 -16.83
N PHE A 95 4.15 7.72 -16.04
CA PHE A 95 4.08 6.40 -15.39
C PHE A 95 2.86 6.30 -14.45
N VAL A 96 2.76 7.22 -13.47
CA VAL A 96 1.71 7.19 -12.45
C VAL A 96 0.31 7.24 -13.08
N ILE A 97 0.10 8.12 -14.05
CA ILE A 97 -1.19 8.24 -14.76
C ILE A 97 -1.45 6.97 -15.57
N SER A 98 -0.46 6.49 -16.34
CA SER A 98 -0.65 5.33 -17.21
C SER A 98 -1.00 4.07 -16.44
N ASN A 99 -0.32 3.82 -15.31
CA ASN A 99 -0.55 2.70 -14.41
C ASN A 99 -1.91 2.80 -13.71
N THR A 100 -2.31 4.00 -13.27
CA THR A 100 -3.62 4.21 -12.64
C THR A 100 -4.74 3.88 -13.64
N VAL A 101 -4.66 4.43 -14.84
CA VAL A 101 -5.70 4.25 -15.88
C VAL A 101 -5.74 2.82 -16.41
N SER A 102 -4.59 2.14 -16.53
CA SER A 102 -4.56 0.74 -16.96
C SER A 102 -5.13 -0.23 -15.92
N ALA A 103 -4.93 0.05 -14.61
CA ALA A 103 -5.45 -0.78 -13.52
C ALA A 103 -6.96 -0.66 -13.33
N MET A 104 -7.53 0.54 -13.53
CA MET A 104 -8.94 0.86 -13.30
C MET A 104 -9.94 -0.18 -13.84
N PRO A 105 -9.93 -0.59 -15.12
CA PRO A 105 -10.92 -1.52 -15.65
C PRO A 105 -10.90 -2.88 -14.94
N PHE A 106 -9.72 -3.37 -14.56
CA PHE A 106 -9.59 -4.64 -13.85
C PHE A 106 -10.07 -4.54 -12.40
N LEU A 107 -9.77 -3.43 -11.72
CA LEU A 107 -10.27 -3.19 -10.36
C LEU A 107 -11.79 -3.06 -10.35
N ILE A 108 -12.36 -2.32 -11.30
CA ILE A 108 -13.82 -2.20 -11.49
C ILE A 108 -14.42 -3.58 -11.71
N MET A 109 -13.86 -4.41 -12.59
CA MET A 109 -14.34 -5.76 -12.85
C MET A 109 -14.32 -6.62 -11.58
N ILE A 110 -13.21 -6.62 -10.83
CA ILE A 110 -13.07 -7.40 -9.59
C ILE A 110 -14.10 -6.98 -8.54
N THR A 111 -14.26 -5.68 -8.29
CA THR A 111 -15.18 -5.20 -7.25
C THR A 111 -16.63 -5.26 -7.70
N PHE A 112 -16.91 -5.09 -8.99
CA PHE A 112 -18.25 -5.25 -9.54
C PHE A 112 -18.70 -6.70 -9.39
N ILE A 113 -17.94 -7.67 -9.90
CA ILE A 113 -18.36 -9.08 -9.85
C ILE A 113 -18.44 -9.57 -8.40
N SER A 114 -17.37 -9.39 -7.62
CA SER A 114 -17.33 -9.90 -6.24
C SER A 114 -18.32 -9.18 -5.32
N GLY A 115 -18.50 -7.87 -5.49
CA GLY A 115 -19.47 -7.07 -4.76
C GLY A 115 -20.92 -7.41 -5.11
N THR A 116 -21.23 -7.62 -6.40
CA THR A 116 -22.57 -8.03 -6.86
C THR A 116 -22.98 -9.35 -6.22
N ILE A 117 -22.11 -10.35 -6.27
CA ILE A 117 -22.35 -11.66 -5.67
C ILE A 117 -22.66 -11.51 -4.17
N CYS A 118 -21.80 -10.82 -3.44
CA CYS A 118 -21.98 -10.61 -2.00
C CYS A 118 -23.30 -9.90 -1.67
N TYR A 119 -23.59 -8.80 -2.39
CA TYR A 119 -24.74 -7.94 -2.11
C TYR A 119 -26.06 -8.70 -2.22
N PHE A 120 -26.22 -9.47 -3.30
CA PHE A 120 -27.44 -10.22 -3.57
C PHE A 120 -27.57 -11.50 -2.71
N MET A 121 -26.46 -12.19 -2.40
CA MET A 121 -26.50 -13.35 -1.49
C MET A 121 -26.91 -12.96 -0.08
N VAL A 122 -26.35 -11.87 0.45
CA VAL A 122 -26.64 -11.40 1.82
C VAL A 122 -28.04 -10.78 1.92
N ARG A 123 -28.59 -10.28 0.80
CA ARG A 123 -29.81 -9.44 0.76
C ARG A 123 -29.66 -8.21 1.66
N LEU A 124 -28.63 -7.42 1.34
CA LEU A 124 -28.46 -6.07 1.88
C LEU A 124 -29.61 -5.15 1.44
N HIS A 125 -29.63 -3.91 1.94
CA HIS A 125 -30.72 -2.96 1.75
C HIS A 125 -31.25 -2.93 0.30
N PRO A 126 -32.55 -3.16 0.06
CA PRO A 126 -33.09 -3.15 -1.30
C PRO A 126 -32.98 -1.75 -1.93
N GLY A 127 -32.75 -1.69 -3.24
CA GLY A 127 -32.71 -0.43 -3.99
C GLY A 127 -31.42 -0.22 -4.76
N PHE A 128 -31.53 0.34 -5.96
CA PHE A 128 -30.39 0.51 -6.87
C PHE A 128 -29.35 1.51 -6.32
N GLU A 129 -29.78 2.57 -5.65
CA GLU A 129 -28.86 3.54 -5.04
C GLU A 129 -27.96 2.89 -3.98
N HIS A 130 -28.52 2.03 -3.13
CA HIS A 130 -27.79 1.33 -2.07
C HIS A 130 -26.80 0.32 -2.64
N TYR A 131 -27.20 -0.39 -3.70
CA TYR A 131 -26.33 -1.30 -4.44
C TYR A 131 -25.17 -0.55 -5.11
N LEU A 132 -25.46 0.54 -5.83
CA LEU A 132 -24.45 1.34 -6.49
C LEU A 132 -23.45 1.93 -5.49
N PHE A 133 -23.94 2.44 -4.35
CA PHE A 133 -23.07 2.92 -3.28
C PHE A 133 -22.14 1.83 -2.77
N PHE A 134 -22.65 0.63 -2.51
CA PHE A 134 -21.84 -0.50 -2.03
C PHE A 134 -20.70 -0.85 -2.99
N VAL A 135 -21.02 -0.97 -4.29
CA VAL A 135 -20.02 -1.30 -5.33
C VAL A 135 -18.99 -0.17 -5.47
N LEU A 136 -19.44 1.10 -5.47
CA LEU A 136 -18.54 2.26 -5.54
C LEU A 136 -17.64 2.37 -4.32
N ALA A 137 -18.17 2.13 -3.11
CA ALA A 137 -17.38 2.14 -1.88
C ALA A 137 -16.35 1.01 -1.88
N LEU A 138 -16.71 -0.19 -2.36
CA LEU A 138 -15.78 -1.32 -2.45
C LEU A 138 -14.67 -1.03 -3.48
N TYR A 139 -15.04 -0.50 -4.65
CA TYR A 139 -14.10 -0.04 -5.66
C TYR A 139 -13.14 1.02 -5.12
N ALA A 140 -13.66 2.05 -4.46
CA ALA A 140 -12.87 3.12 -3.89
C ALA A 140 -11.89 2.57 -2.83
N SER A 141 -12.37 1.68 -1.96
CA SER A 141 -11.56 1.04 -0.92
C SER A 141 -10.41 0.20 -1.49
N VAL A 142 -10.68 -0.67 -2.47
CA VAL A 142 -9.65 -1.46 -3.16
C VAL A 142 -8.64 -0.54 -3.85
N THR A 143 -9.10 0.55 -4.47
CA THR A 143 -8.24 1.51 -5.17
C THR A 143 -7.38 2.34 -4.20
N VAL A 144 -7.87 2.63 -2.99
CA VAL A 144 -7.07 3.23 -1.92
C VAL A 144 -5.93 2.30 -1.51
N VAL A 145 -6.23 1.03 -1.26
CA VAL A 145 -5.20 0.04 -0.88
C VAL A 145 -4.15 -0.08 -1.98
N GLU A 146 -4.57 -0.20 -3.23
CA GLU A 146 -3.69 -0.21 -4.39
C GLU A 146 -2.73 0.98 -4.41
N SER A 147 -3.27 2.19 -4.19
CA SER A 147 -2.49 3.43 -4.19
C SER A 147 -1.52 3.49 -3.01
N LEU A 148 -1.94 3.04 -1.83
CA LEU A 148 -1.09 2.91 -0.64
C LEU A 148 0.04 1.90 -0.87
N MET A 149 -0.27 0.74 -1.43
CA MET A 149 0.72 -0.30 -1.71
C MET A 149 1.76 0.17 -2.75
N MET A 150 1.35 0.96 -3.75
CA MET A 150 2.29 1.58 -4.69
C MET A 150 3.21 2.59 -4.01
N ALA A 151 2.69 3.42 -3.09
CA ALA A 151 3.52 4.32 -2.29
C ALA A 151 4.57 3.53 -1.48
N ILE A 152 4.17 2.43 -0.84
CA ILE A 152 5.09 1.55 -0.10
C ILE A 152 6.15 0.94 -1.03
N ALA A 153 5.75 0.47 -2.22
CA ALA A 153 6.62 -0.16 -3.20
C ALA A 153 7.81 0.73 -3.62
N SER A 154 7.61 2.05 -3.61
CA SER A 154 8.64 3.02 -3.99
C SER A 154 9.75 3.21 -2.95
N ILE A 155 9.51 2.80 -1.69
CA ILE A 155 10.44 3.02 -0.57
C ILE A 155 11.12 1.73 -0.14
N VAL A 156 10.41 0.60 -0.22
CA VAL A 156 10.92 -0.66 0.31
C VAL A 156 11.99 -1.29 -0.60
N PRO A 157 13.05 -1.89 -0.03
CA PRO A 157 14.16 -2.44 -0.81
C PRO A 157 13.84 -3.79 -1.46
N ASN A 158 12.84 -4.52 -0.94
CA ASN A 158 12.43 -5.83 -1.46
C ASN A 158 10.92 -6.04 -1.26
N PHE A 159 10.36 -6.99 -2.01
CA PHE A 159 8.92 -7.20 -2.02
C PHE A 159 8.39 -7.76 -0.69
N LEU A 160 9.16 -8.61 0.01
CA LEU A 160 8.73 -9.21 1.28
C LEU A 160 8.50 -8.14 2.36
N MET A 161 9.43 -7.18 2.50
CA MET A 161 9.28 -6.06 3.42
C MET A 161 8.04 -5.23 3.08
N GLY A 162 7.78 -4.99 1.80
CA GLY A 162 6.59 -4.25 1.38
C GLY A 162 5.27 -4.97 1.69
N ILE A 163 5.20 -6.29 1.52
CA ILE A 163 4.04 -7.08 1.92
C ILE A 163 3.83 -6.98 3.44
N ILE A 164 4.89 -7.15 4.23
CA ILE A 164 4.80 -7.07 5.70
C ILE A 164 4.37 -5.67 6.15
N THR A 165 4.95 -4.60 5.59
CA THR A 165 4.59 -3.22 5.90
C THR A 165 3.15 -2.91 5.50
N GLY A 166 2.74 -3.29 4.29
CA GLY A 166 1.37 -3.09 3.81
C GLY A 166 0.33 -3.82 4.65
N ALA A 167 0.59 -5.10 4.97
CA ALA A 167 -0.25 -5.90 5.85
C ALA A 167 -0.34 -5.31 7.26
N GLY A 168 0.78 -4.82 7.80
CA GLY A 168 0.82 -4.14 9.10
C GLY A 168 -0.04 -2.87 9.12
N ILE A 169 0.12 -1.99 8.13
CA ILE A 169 -0.67 -0.75 8.04
C ILE A 169 -2.16 -1.07 7.89
N GLN A 170 -2.52 -1.99 7.00
CA GLN A 170 -3.90 -2.42 6.80
C GLN A 170 -4.50 -3.05 8.05
N GLY A 171 -3.74 -3.89 8.77
CA GLY A 171 -4.16 -4.48 10.03
C GLY A 171 -4.47 -3.41 11.09
N ILE A 172 -3.61 -2.39 11.21
CA ILE A 172 -3.86 -1.27 12.14
C ILE A 172 -5.08 -0.46 11.71
N PHE A 173 -5.24 -0.17 10.41
CA PHE A 173 -6.43 0.50 9.89
C PHE A 173 -7.73 -0.26 10.16
N MET A 174 -7.68 -1.59 10.09
CA MET A 174 -8.81 -2.47 10.42
C MET A 174 -9.16 -2.40 11.91
N LEU A 175 -8.18 -2.32 12.81
CA LEU A 175 -8.41 -2.19 14.25
C LEU A 175 -9.15 -0.90 14.62
N VAL A 176 -8.82 0.21 13.96
CA VAL A 176 -9.45 1.53 14.20
C VAL A 176 -10.67 1.81 13.31
N SER A 177 -11.15 0.81 12.57
CA SER A 177 -12.24 0.96 11.59
C SER A 177 -13.63 1.22 12.18
N GLY A 178 -13.80 1.07 13.51
CA GLY A 178 -15.08 1.24 14.19
C GLY A 178 -15.88 -0.06 14.38
N TYR A 179 -15.38 -1.21 13.91
CA TYR A 179 -15.99 -2.52 14.13
C TYR A 179 -15.51 -3.22 15.41
N PHE A 180 -14.19 -3.39 15.58
CA PHE A 180 -13.63 -4.06 16.77
C PHE A 180 -13.82 -3.26 18.05
N ARG A 181 -13.84 -1.94 17.91
CA ARG A 181 -14.14 -1.00 18.97
C ARG A 181 -14.88 0.18 18.38
N LEU A 182 -15.97 0.57 19.04
CA LEU A 182 -16.84 1.65 18.56
C LEU A 182 -16.09 3.00 18.52
N PRO A 183 -16.43 3.90 17.58
CA PRO A 183 -15.72 5.15 17.37
C PRO A 183 -15.47 6.02 18.62
N ASN A 184 -16.45 6.11 19.54
CA ASN A 184 -16.28 6.94 20.74
C ASN A 184 -15.41 6.30 21.82
N ASP A 185 -15.33 4.97 21.83
CA ASP A 185 -14.62 4.20 22.84
C ASP A 185 -13.13 4.01 22.50
N ILE A 186 -12.71 4.41 21.29
CA ILE A 186 -11.31 4.39 20.87
C ILE A 186 -10.50 5.44 21.65
N PRO A 187 -9.33 5.08 22.24
CA PRO A 187 -8.51 6.03 23.00
C PRO A 187 -8.06 7.24 22.16
N LYS A 188 -8.14 8.44 22.76
CA LYS A 188 -8.09 9.71 22.03
C LYS A 188 -6.77 10.06 21.33
N PRO A 189 -5.59 10.03 21.98
CA PRO A 189 -4.43 10.80 21.50
C PRO A 189 -3.72 10.21 20.28
N VAL A 190 -3.94 8.94 19.96
CA VAL A 190 -3.28 8.27 18.81
C VAL A 190 -4.29 7.52 17.96
N TRP A 191 -5.12 6.69 18.61
CA TRP A 191 -6.00 5.76 17.92
C TRP A 191 -7.24 6.44 17.35
N ARG A 192 -7.89 7.32 18.12
CA ARG A 192 -9.02 8.10 17.62
C ARG A 192 -8.51 9.22 16.73
N TYR A 193 -7.56 10.02 17.21
CA TYR A 193 -6.93 11.07 16.43
C TYR A 193 -5.42 10.81 16.36
N PRO A 194 -4.79 10.68 15.17
CA PRO A 194 -5.37 10.78 13.83
C PRO A 194 -5.75 9.42 13.20
N MET A 195 -5.43 8.29 13.83
CA MET A 195 -5.38 7.00 13.13
C MET A 195 -6.72 6.55 12.52
N SER A 196 -7.84 6.72 13.24
CA SER A 196 -9.17 6.39 12.71
C SER A 196 -9.56 7.24 11.49
N TYR A 197 -9.19 8.53 11.46
CA TYR A 197 -9.53 9.43 10.35
C TYR A 197 -8.63 9.24 9.11
N ILE A 198 -7.41 8.73 9.29
CA ILE A 198 -6.51 8.36 8.19
C ILE A 198 -6.92 7.00 7.58
N SER A 199 -7.52 6.12 8.38
CA SER A 199 -7.98 4.82 7.93
C SER A 199 -9.15 4.93 6.96
N PHE A 200 -8.98 4.44 5.73
CA PHE A 200 -10.09 4.34 4.78
C PHE A 200 -11.17 3.37 5.26
N HIS A 201 -10.80 2.33 6.04
CA HIS A 201 -11.76 1.38 6.60
C HIS A 201 -12.78 2.06 7.49
N PHE A 202 -12.36 3.06 8.27
CA PHE A 202 -13.26 3.82 9.12
C PHE A 202 -14.35 4.51 8.28
N TRP A 203 -13.96 5.24 7.24
CA TRP A 203 -14.91 5.92 6.36
C TRP A 203 -15.78 4.94 5.57
N ALA A 204 -15.20 3.84 5.08
CA ALA A 204 -15.92 2.83 4.32
C ALA A 204 -17.00 2.13 5.15
N LEU A 205 -16.70 1.77 6.40
CA LEU A 205 -17.69 1.16 7.30
C LEU A 205 -18.76 2.14 7.73
N GLN A 206 -18.40 3.38 8.07
CA GLN A 206 -19.36 4.40 8.44
C GLN A 206 -20.37 4.66 7.30
N GLY A 207 -19.86 4.83 6.08
CA GLY A 207 -20.68 5.00 4.89
C GLY A 207 -21.54 3.76 4.59
N GLN A 208 -20.98 2.56 4.72
CA GLN A 208 -21.72 1.32 4.46
C GLN A 208 -22.80 1.06 5.50
N TYR A 209 -22.55 1.30 6.78
CA TYR A 209 -23.55 1.14 7.83
C TYR A 209 -24.71 2.10 7.60
N GLN A 210 -24.43 3.37 7.29
CA GLN A 210 -25.48 4.31 6.90
C GLN A 210 -26.23 3.84 5.65
N ASN A 211 -25.52 3.29 4.66
CA ASN A 211 -26.13 2.82 3.42
C ASN A 211 -27.04 1.60 3.61
N ASP A 212 -26.69 0.68 4.52
CA ASP A 212 -27.45 -0.55 4.73
C ASP A 212 -28.56 -0.40 5.77
N LEU A 213 -28.38 0.43 6.80
CA LEU A 213 -29.31 0.48 7.94
C LEU A 213 -30.33 1.61 7.83
N LYS A 214 -29.97 2.77 7.26
CA LYS A 214 -30.84 3.95 7.20
C LYS A 214 -32.09 3.65 6.37
N GLY A 215 -33.27 3.89 6.92
CA GLY A 215 -34.55 3.57 6.28
C GLY A 215 -35.08 2.14 6.51
N LEU A 216 -34.32 1.25 7.17
CA LEU A 216 -34.81 -0.07 7.57
C LEU A 216 -35.42 -0.07 8.97
N LEU A 217 -36.33 -1.03 9.19
CA LEU A 217 -36.92 -1.33 10.48
C LEU A 217 -36.47 -2.73 10.92
N PHE A 218 -35.99 -2.82 12.15
CA PHE A 218 -35.51 -4.07 12.75
C PHE A 218 -36.42 -4.52 13.89
N ASP A 219 -36.52 -5.82 14.10
CA ASP A 219 -37.27 -6.36 15.24
C ASP A 219 -36.48 -6.16 16.54
N ASP A 220 -37.16 -5.80 17.63
CA ASP A 220 -36.58 -5.65 18.97
C ASP A 220 -36.45 -7.00 19.70
N GLN A 221 -35.78 -7.02 20.86
CA GLN A 221 -35.68 -8.22 21.70
C GLN A 221 -37.02 -8.54 22.38
N PRO A 222 -37.43 -9.82 22.44
CA PRO A 222 -38.62 -10.23 23.20
C PRO A 222 -38.50 -9.79 24.67
N PRO A 223 -39.57 -9.30 25.32
CA PRO A 223 -40.98 -9.36 24.90
C PRO A 223 -41.46 -8.15 24.07
N SER A 224 -40.57 -7.24 23.66
CA SER A 224 -40.94 -6.09 22.84
C SER A 224 -41.33 -6.53 21.43
N THR A 225 -42.47 -6.04 20.95
CA THR A 225 -42.92 -6.17 19.55
C THR A 225 -42.68 -4.89 18.74
N ALA A 226 -42.08 -3.88 19.37
CA ALA A 226 -41.75 -2.63 18.70
C ALA A 226 -40.66 -2.86 17.66
N LYS A 227 -40.69 -2.07 16.58
CA LYS A 227 -39.61 -2.07 15.59
C LYS A 227 -38.66 -0.91 15.86
N ILE A 228 -37.37 -1.20 15.80
CA ILE A 228 -36.29 -0.23 15.97
C ILE A 228 -35.95 0.35 14.61
N GLN A 229 -35.88 1.68 14.52
CA GLN A 229 -35.41 2.36 13.32
C GLN A 229 -33.90 2.20 13.14
N GLY A 230 -33.46 2.01 11.89
CA GLY A 230 -32.04 1.93 11.56
C GLY A 230 -31.24 3.17 11.95
N GLU A 231 -31.86 4.35 11.95
CA GLU A 231 -31.27 5.61 12.41
C GLU A 231 -30.90 5.55 13.90
N TYR A 232 -31.78 4.98 14.73
CA TYR A 232 -31.51 4.77 16.16
C TYR A 232 -30.33 3.82 16.36
N ILE A 233 -30.28 2.74 15.59
CA ILE A 233 -29.18 1.77 15.62
C ILE A 233 -27.86 2.45 15.23
N LEU A 234 -27.86 3.26 14.18
CA LEU A 234 -26.67 3.98 13.74
C LEU A 234 -26.13 4.92 14.81
N GLU A 235 -27.01 5.71 15.44
CA GLU A 235 -26.61 6.73 16.40
C GLU A 235 -26.21 6.15 17.76
N TYR A 236 -27.00 5.22 18.30
CA TYR A 236 -26.84 4.74 19.67
C TYR A 236 -26.03 3.44 19.77
N ILE A 237 -26.12 2.55 18.79
CA ILE A 237 -25.37 1.28 18.80
C ILE A 237 -24.02 1.45 18.11
N PHE A 238 -24.00 1.96 16.88
CA PHE A 238 -22.76 2.12 16.11
C PHE A 238 -22.04 3.45 16.35
N GLN A 239 -22.65 4.39 17.10
CA GLN A 239 -22.07 5.70 17.42
C GLN A 239 -21.72 6.54 16.18
N ILE A 240 -22.61 6.50 15.18
CA ILE A 240 -22.45 7.12 13.87
C ILE A 240 -23.31 8.37 13.77
N ASN A 241 -22.73 9.45 13.26
CA ASN A 241 -23.46 10.66 13.01
C ASN A 241 -24.39 10.51 11.79
N VAL A 242 -25.69 10.41 12.01
CA VAL A 242 -26.73 10.19 10.96
C VAL A 242 -27.00 11.45 10.11
N HIS A 243 -26.65 12.64 10.62
CA HIS A 243 -26.79 13.90 9.87
C HIS A 243 -25.75 14.03 8.76
N ARG A 244 -24.58 13.40 8.90
CA ARG A 244 -23.59 13.32 7.84
C ARG A 244 -24.09 12.38 6.74
N SER A 245 -24.03 12.82 5.50
CA SER A 245 -24.40 11.99 4.35
C SER A 245 -23.33 10.93 4.05
N LYS A 246 -23.77 9.70 3.76
CA LYS A 246 -22.92 8.58 3.31
C LYS A 246 -22.03 8.95 2.10
N TRP A 247 -22.48 9.89 1.26
CA TRP A 247 -21.73 10.38 0.11
C TRP A 247 -20.50 11.21 0.48
N VAL A 248 -20.50 11.83 1.67
CA VAL A 248 -19.31 12.50 2.23
C VAL A 248 -18.25 11.47 2.61
N ASP A 249 -18.66 10.35 3.20
CA ASP A 249 -17.72 9.28 3.55
C ASP A 249 -17.08 8.69 2.29
N LEU A 250 -17.89 8.48 1.24
CA LEU A 250 -17.40 8.04 -0.06
C LEU A 250 -16.44 9.07 -0.69
N SER A 251 -16.75 10.37 -0.63
CA SER A 251 -15.90 11.41 -1.20
C SER A 251 -14.55 11.54 -0.47
N VAL A 252 -14.51 11.29 0.85
CA VAL A 252 -13.26 11.20 1.61
C VAL A 252 -12.40 10.05 1.11
N ILE A 253 -12.97 8.86 0.86
CA ILE A 253 -12.23 7.71 0.33
C ILE A 253 -11.68 8.02 -1.07
N PHE A 254 -12.47 8.63 -1.96
CA PHE A 254 -11.97 9.07 -3.27
C PHE A 254 -10.86 10.12 -3.15
N SER A 255 -10.96 11.04 -2.20
CA SER A 255 -9.91 12.02 -1.93
C SER A 255 -8.62 11.35 -1.45
N MET A 256 -8.72 10.30 -0.62
CA MET A 256 -7.57 9.50 -0.19
C MET A 256 -6.85 8.83 -1.37
N ILE A 257 -7.57 8.37 -2.40
CA ILE A 257 -6.95 7.82 -3.62
C ILE A 257 -6.02 8.87 -4.24
N VAL A 258 -6.52 10.09 -4.44
CA VAL A 258 -5.74 11.19 -5.03
C VAL A 258 -4.53 11.52 -4.15
N ILE A 259 -4.72 11.62 -2.84
CA ILE A 259 -3.64 11.91 -1.87
C ILE A 259 -2.55 10.83 -1.95
N TYR A 260 -2.91 9.54 -1.92
CA TYR A 260 -1.92 8.47 -2.00
C TYR A 260 -1.21 8.41 -3.36
N ARG A 261 -1.87 8.79 -4.45
CA ARG A 261 -1.22 8.92 -5.77
C ARG A 261 -0.24 10.08 -5.82
N ILE A 262 -0.55 11.20 -5.16
CA ILE A 262 0.38 12.32 -5.00
C ILE A 262 1.57 11.91 -4.14
N ILE A 263 1.33 11.23 -3.01
CA ILE A 263 2.40 10.70 -2.14
C ILE A 263 3.30 9.76 -2.94
N PHE A 264 2.73 8.83 -3.72
CA PHE A 264 3.49 7.94 -4.58
C PHE A 264 4.35 8.70 -5.60
N PHE A 265 3.79 9.71 -6.27
CA PHE A 265 4.55 10.56 -7.18
C PHE A 265 5.72 11.27 -6.48
N LEU A 266 5.47 11.86 -5.30
CA LEU A 266 6.49 12.54 -4.50
C LEU A 266 7.57 11.57 -4.03
N MET A 267 7.21 10.37 -3.59
CA MET A 267 8.16 9.35 -3.16
C MET A 267 9.09 8.91 -4.29
N ILE A 268 8.57 8.69 -5.50
CA ILE A 268 9.43 8.40 -6.66
C ILE A 268 10.38 9.57 -6.91
N LYS A 269 9.88 10.80 -6.92
CA LYS A 269 10.71 12.00 -7.14
C LYS A 269 11.82 12.16 -6.10
N ILE A 270 11.49 12.01 -4.83
CA ILE A 270 12.46 12.05 -3.74
C ILE A 270 13.48 10.91 -3.89
N SER A 271 13.03 9.71 -4.26
CA SER A 271 13.95 8.58 -4.51
C SER A 271 14.91 8.85 -5.67
N GLU A 272 14.48 9.56 -6.73
CA GLU A 272 15.34 9.96 -7.86
C GLU A 272 16.43 10.94 -7.40
N ASP A 273 16.06 11.95 -6.58
CA ASP A 273 16.97 13.03 -6.19
C ASP A 273 17.92 12.64 -5.03
N VAL A 274 17.40 11.89 -4.06
CA VAL A 274 18.13 11.59 -2.80
C VAL A 274 19.05 10.37 -2.94
N THR A 275 18.67 9.35 -3.71
CA THR A 275 19.50 8.15 -3.90
C THR A 275 20.91 8.44 -4.45
N PRO A 276 21.10 9.24 -5.52
CA PRO A 276 22.45 9.59 -6.01
C PRO A 276 23.21 10.45 -5.00
N TRP A 277 22.53 11.34 -4.26
CA TRP A 277 23.16 12.16 -3.23
C TRP A 277 23.68 11.31 -2.06
N ILE A 278 22.88 10.37 -1.54
CA ILE A 278 23.28 9.44 -0.48
C ILE A 278 24.44 8.55 -0.95
N ARG A 279 24.34 7.97 -2.16
CA ARG A 279 25.42 7.15 -2.73
C ARG A 279 26.71 7.96 -2.88
N GLY A 280 26.61 9.21 -3.34
CA GLY A 280 27.74 10.13 -3.44
C GLY A 280 28.32 10.52 -2.09
N TYR A 281 27.49 10.66 -1.05
CA TYR A 281 27.94 10.94 0.32
C TYR A 281 28.67 9.74 0.94
N ILE A 282 28.09 8.54 0.82
CA ILE A 282 28.69 7.29 1.32
C ILE A 282 30.02 7.01 0.59
N ALA A 283 30.05 7.19 -0.74
CA ALA A 283 31.27 7.04 -1.52
C ALA A 283 32.35 8.03 -1.09
N ARG A 284 32.01 9.30 -0.87
CA ARG A 284 32.94 10.33 -0.36
C ARG A 284 33.47 9.99 1.03
N ARG A 285 32.62 9.55 1.95
CA ARG A 285 33.05 9.08 3.29
C ARG A 285 34.00 7.89 3.21
N ARG A 286 33.70 6.89 2.39
CA ARG A 286 34.59 5.72 2.19
C ARG A 286 35.96 6.13 1.61
N MET A 287 35.97 7.07 0.66
CA MET A 287 37.21 7.61 0.09
C MET A 287 38.02 8.41 1.13
N GLN A 288 37.38 9.23 1.96
CA GLN A 288 38.05 9.96 3.04
C GLN A 288 38.64 9.02 4.10
N GLN A 289 37.92 7.96 4.45
CA GLN A 289 38.40 6.96 5.40
C GLN A 289 39.61 6.21 4.84
N LYS A 290 39.59 5.84 3.56
CA LYS A 290 40.72 5.20 2.86
C LYS A 290 41.94 6.13 2.75
N ASN A 291 41.75 7.41 2.45
CA ASN A 291 42.84 8.40 2.42
C ASN A 291 43.44 8.63 3.82
N GLY A 292 42.62 8.61 4.87
CA GLY A 292 43.09 8.69 6.26
C GLY A 292 43.99 7.52 6.64
N THR A 293 43.63 6.29 6.26
CA THR A 293 44.45 5.08 6.49
C THR A 293 45.72 5.05 5.63
N GLN A 294 45.65 5.57 4.39
CA GLN A 294 46.80 5.62 3.49
C GLN A 294 47.85 6.65 3.96
N ASN A 295 47.42 7.79 4.52
CA ASN A 295 48.32 8.76 5.15
C ASN A 295 48.98 8.24 6.46
N THR A 296 48.45 7.17 7.07
CA THR A 296 49.10 6.52 8.24
C THR A 296 50.11 5.43 7.84
N MET A 297 50.04 4.91 6.61
CA MET A 297 50.95 3.89 6.08
C MET A 297 52.11 4.45 5.25
N VAL A 298 52.04 5.72 4.83
CA VAL A 298 53.19 6.43 4.26
C VAL A 298 54.02 6.97 5.43
N ALA A 299 54.98 6.15 5.88
CA ALA A 299 56.03 6.60 6.79
C ALA A 299 56.68 7.89 6.24
N PRO A 300 57.04 8.87 7.11
CA PRO A 300 57.70 10.08 6.66
C PRO A 300 59.03 9.68 6.00
N TYR A 301 59.25 10.20 4.80
CA TYR A 301 60.50 10.07 4.06
C TYR A 301 61.71 10.39 4.95
N GLY A 302 62.44 9.35 5.33
CA GLY A 302 63.81 9.42 5.77
C GLY A 302 64.60 8.35 5.03
N LEU A 303 65.70 8.74 4.38
CA LEU A 303 66.64 7.93 3.59
C LEU A 303 66.36 7.83 2.08
N THR A 304 66.34 8.98 1.40
CA THR A 304 66.97 9.06 0.08
C THR A 304 68.50 9.05 0.25
N GLN A 305 69.10 7.87 0.34
CA GLN A 305 70.50 7.67 -0.05
C GLN A 305 70.55 6.52 -1.06
N SER A 306 70.68 6.87 -2.33
CA SER A 306 71.08 5.96 -3.39
C SER A 306 72.53 5.51 -3.14
N PRO A 307 72.84 4.20 -3.02
CA PRO A 307 74.22 3.76 -2.91
C PRO A 307 74.91 3.97 -4.26
N SER A 308 75.76 4.99 -4.35
CA SER A 308 76.57 5.23 -5.54
C SER A 308 77.66 4.17 -5.68
N LEU A 309 77.86 3.66 -6.90
CA LEU A 309 78.85 2.64 -7.29
C LEU A 309 80.33 3.02 -7.02
N ARG A 310 80.61 4.21 -6.46
CA ARG A 310 81.97 4.63 -6.06
C ARG A 310 82.47 3.99 -4.76
N ALA A 311 81.59 3.43 -3.94
CA ALA A 311 81.99 2.76 -2.69
C ALA A 311 82.60 1.36 -2.88
N PHE A 312 82.48 0.75 -4.06
CA PHE A 312 82.95 -0.61 -4.33
C PHE A 312 84.43 -0.72 -4.75
N VAL A 313 85.12 0.41 -4.97
CA VAL A 313 86.52 0.43 -5.47
C VAL A 313 87.54 0.72 -4.35
N ALA A 314 87.11 1.08 -3.14
CA ALA A 314 88.02 1.46 -2.04
C ALA A 314 88.43 0.31 -1.11
N ASN A 315 87.91 -0.92 -1.27
CA ASN A 315 88.30 -2.07 -0.46
C ASN A 315 88.78 -3.26 -1.32
N ARG A 316 90.02 -3.17 -1.81
CA ARG A 316 90.84 -4.35 -2.16
C ARG A 316 92.07 -4.38 -1.25
N PRO A 317 92.22 -5.37 -0.36
CA PRO A 317 93.50 -5.63 0.28
C PRO A 317 94.49 -6.14 -0.77
N ALA A 318 95.69 -5.56 -0.79
CA ALA A 318 96.79 -5.97 -1.64
C ALA A 318 97.20 -7.43 -1.34
N ALA A 319 97.09 -8.29 -2.35
CA ALA A 319 97.75 -9.58 -2.36
C ALA A 319 99.26 -9.37 -2.55
N ARG A 320 100.05 -9.64 -1.50
CA ARG A 320 101.49 -9.90 -1.64
C ARG A 320 101.68 -11.40 -1.85
N ALA A 321 102.08 -11.76 -3.06
CA ALA A 321 102.68 -13.05 -3.37
C ALA A 321 104.21 -12.95 -3.17
N GLY A 322 104.82 -13.96 -2.56
CA GLY A 322 106.26 -14.07 -2.45
C GLY A 322 106.70 -15.38 -1.79
N LYS A 323 107.04 -16.37 -2.61
CA LYS A 323 107.78 -17.58 -2.23
C LYS A 323 109.24 -17.23 -1.88
N ARG A 324 109.72 -17.64 -0.71
CA ARG A 324 110.89 -18.52 -0.49
C ARG A 324 111.11 -18.73 0.99
#